data_AF-A0A6C2UD72-F1
#
_entry.id   AF-A0A6C2UD72-F1
#
_cell.length_a   1.000
_cell.length_b   1.000
_cell.length_c   1.000
_cell.angle_alpha   90.00
_cell.angle_beta   90.00
_cell.angle_gamma   90.00
#
_symmetry.space_group_name_H-M   'P 1'
#
loop_
_entity.id
_entity.type
_entity.pdbx_description
1 polymer ?
#
loop_
_entity_poly.entity_id
_entity_poly.type
_entity_poly.pdbx_seq_one_letter_code
_entity_poly.pdbx_strand_id
1 'polypeptide(L)'
;MKQTIMILALCTMAASVRADYKETMDSNGLTQNLQADYGFVDDNAGSDQSAKLQQAIDQVAEQGGGRLILPKGVYSFSGINLKSGVHLLIEKDTVIKPWWPDGSKIAVFAMDGSSGTEAGYVENVSIRGLGGKFIVDYSERGARKGEGSRVVNCRGVKNFQISDVYVKDSFTTYCAFVFTPVKDKATRGKGVYGPTDGLVKNLKNTDSSAGYGLVQMHGGDTIHFENLEAYGGGVTFRLETGSGGEHGGIHHITAKNIYCENGMSAMVMGPHSAQNGVVKVDGVTAKSCMYAAMMGPGYVETKYQGNDKFKPGIFGKGSTVENVHAIFGTDAAISLKEIVYVPKKYHKDLRIDKNDPKQKRIRGASIGAVRDATEGSWNPIIKNVTSEGFEYNKGVMKTSKKDRVNWKQVLKGLPIADELEQALKKVPKKKK
;
A
#
# COMPACT_ATOMS: atom_id res chain seq x y z
N MET A 1 -33.06 53.50 -10.42
CA MET A 1 -33.07 52.02 -10.42
C MET A 1 -31.69 51.51 -10.02
N LYS A 2 -31.50 51.10 -8.77
CA LYS A 2 -30.26 50.47 -8.30
C LYS A 2 -30.45 48.96 -8.36
N GLN A 3 -29.71 48.27 -9.23
CA GLN A 3 -29.71 46.82 -9.29
C GLN A 3 -28.76 46.27 -8.23
N THR A 4 -29.32 45.67 -7.19
CA THR A 4 -28.60 44.92 -6.17
C THR A 4 -28.25 43.55 -6.75
N ILE A 5 -26.97 43.32 -7.06
CA ILE A 5 -26.47 41.99 -7.42
C ILE A 5 -26.32 41.18 -6.13
N MET A 6 -27.20 40.21 -5.94
CA MET A 6 -27.16 39.27 -4.84
C MET A 6 -26.22 38.12 -5.21
N ILE A 7 -24.99 38.16 -4.70
CA ILE A 7 -24.02 37.05 -4.84
C ILE A 7 -24.47 35.93 -3.91
N LEU A 8 -25.08 34.89 -4.49
CA LEU A 8 -25.39 33.66 -3.78
C LEU A 8 -24.09 32.88 -3.55
N ALA A 9 -23.52 32.98 -2.36
CA ALA A 9 -22.40 32.15 -1.95
C ALA A 9 -22.88 30.69 -1.84
N LEU A 10 -22.59 29.87 -2.84
CA LEU A 10 -22.68 28.41 -2.71
C LEU A 10 -21.62 27.97 -1.70
N CYS A 11 -22.02 27.77 -0.44
CA CYS A 11 -21.27 26.98 0.51
C CYS A 11 -21.18 25.54 -0.01
N THR A 12 -20.14 25.25 -0.77
CA THR A 12 -19.72 23.87 -1.01
C THR A 12 -19.27 23.32 0.34
N MET A 13 -20.12 22.52 0.99
CA MET A 13 -19.69 21.68 2.10
C MET A 13 -18.71 20.65 1.54
N ALA A 14 -17.44 21.02 1.41
CA ALA A 14 -16.38 20.06 1.32
C ALA A 14 -16.33 19.37 2.68
N ALA A 15 -17.04 18.24 2.82
CA ALA A 15 -16.87 17.36 3.96
C ALA A 15 -15.39 16.99 4.03
N SER A 16 -14.64 17.65 4.91
CA SER A 16 -13.26 17.33 5.22
C SER A 16 -13.32 16.03 6.00
N VAL A 17 -13.13 14.92 5.28
CA VAL A 17 -12.97 13.62 5.94
C VAL A 17 -11.55 13.64 6.54
N ARG A 18 -11.43 14.17 7.75
CA ARG A 18 -10.22 13.99 8.57
C ARG A 18 -10.20 12.54 9.07
N ALA A 19 -9.01 12.03 9.39
CA ALA A 19 -8.93 10.82 10.19
C ALA A 19 -9.69 11.04 11.50
N ASP A 20 -10.47 10.06 11.95
CA ASP A 20 -11.09 10.05 13.29
C ASP A 20 -10.09 9.60 14.37
N TYR A 21 -8.83 9.39 13.99
CA TYR A 21 -7.71 9.14 14.89
C TYR A 21 -7.64 10.22 15.99
N LYS A 22 -7.48 9.76 17.23
CA LYS A 22 -7.26 10.56 18.42
C LYS A 22 -5.94 10.15 19.06
N GLU A 23 -5.05 11.12 19.25
CA GLU A 23 -3.82 10.89 20.00
C GLU A 23 -4.16 10.44 21.43
N THR A 24 -3.64 9.28 21.81
CA THR A 24 -3.90 8.62 23.09
C THR A 24 -2.62 8.29 23.85
N MET A 25 -1.46 8.44 23.21
CA MET A 25 -0.18 8.25 23.88
C MET A 25 0.03 9.36 24.92
N ASP A 26 0.08 8.97 26.18
CA ASP A 26 0.48 9.88 27.27
C ASP A 26 2.01 10.01 27.29
N SER A 27 2.50 11.23 27.04
CA SER A 27 3.93 11.55 27.13
C SER A 27 4.52 11.39 28.53
N ASN A 28 3.68 11.50 29.57
CA ASN A 28 4.06 11.38 30.97
C ASN A 28 3.69 10.02 31.59
N GLY A 29 3.07 9.14 30.81
CA GLY A 29 2.67 7.81 31.25
C GLY A 29 3.85 6.85 31.39
N LEU A 30 3.55 5.60 31.75
CA LEU A 30 4.53 4.52 31.85
C LEU A 30 5.43 4.50 30.61
N THR A 31 6.73 4.64 30.83
CA THR A 31 7.75 4.61 29.78
C THR A 31 8.81 3.62 30.18
N GLN A 32 9.13 2.71 29.26
CA GLN A 32 10.14 1.68 29.45
C GLN A 32 11.08 1.65 28.25
N ASN A 33 12.36 1.46 28.50
CA ASN A 33 13.43 1.31 27.54
C ASN A 33 13.72 -0.17 27.31
N LEU A 34 13.54 -0.67 26.09
CA LEU A 34 13.70 -2.08 25.77
C LEU A 34 15.12 -2.61 26.05
N GLN A 35 16.15 -1.77 25.90
CA GLN A 35 17.52 -2.19 26.24
C GLN A 35 17.74 -2.23 27.76
N ALA A 36 17.39 -1.17 28.48
CA ALA A 36 17.67 -1.08 29.92
C ALA A 36 16.75 -1.99 30.76
N ASP A 37 15.45 -2.04 30.44
CA ASP A 37 14.44 -2.71 31.27
C ASP A 37 14.20 -4.16 30.85
N TYR A 38 14.45 -4.49 29.57
CA TYR A 38 14.20 -5.84 29.03
C TYR A 38 15.48 -6.51 28.51
N GLY A 39 16.62 -5.82 28.48
CA GLY A 39 17.91 -6.40 28.08
C GLY A 39 18.02 -6.71 26.59
N PHE A 40 17.40 -5.90 25.72
CA PHE A 40 17.60 -6.04 24.27
C PHE A 40 19.06 -5.80 23.90
N VAL A 41 19.55 -6.54 22.90
CA VAL A 41 20.94 -6.47 22.45
C VAL A 41 20.96 -6.08 20.98
N ASP A 42 21.74 -5.05 20.64
CA ASP A 42 22.14 -4.79 19.26
C ASP A 42 23.23 -5.81 18.88
N ASP A 43 22.80 -6.98 18.41
CA ASP A 43 23.69 -8.06 17.98
C ASP A 43 23.81 -8.12 16.46
N ASN A 44 23.57 -6.99 15.78
CA ASN A 44 23.51 -6.89 14.33
C ASN A 44 22.45 -7.83 13.71
N ALA A 45 21.31 -7.97 14.37
CA ALA A 45 20.25 -8.92 14.05
C ALA A 45 20.75 -10.39 13.96
N GLY A 46 21.70 -10.75 14.83
CA GLY A 46 22.26 -12.10 14.93
C GLY A 46 21.30 -13.09 15.59
N SER A 47 20.40 -12.63 16.46
CA SER A 47 19.41 -13.44 17.15
C SER A 47 17.98 -12.93 16.99
N ASP A 48 17.03 -13.86 17.02
CA ASP A 48 15.60 -13.55 17.09
C ASP A 48 15.23 -13.06 18.50
N GLN A 49 14.84 -11.80 18.61
CA GLN A 49 14.42 -11.18 19.88
C GLN A 49 12.89 -11.02 19.98
N SER A 50 12.13 -11.73 19.13
CA SER A 50 10.68 -11.56 19.04
C SER A 50 9.95 -11.91 20.33
N ALA A 51 10.31 -13.01 20.98
CA ALA A 51 9.68 -13.42 22.24
C ALA A 51 9.86 -12.38 23.35
N LYS A 52 11.05 -11.76 23.42
CA LYS A 52 11.36 -10.71 24.38
C LYS A 52 10.54 -9.44 24.11
N LEU A 53 10.37 -9.05 22.85
CA LEU A 53 9.53 -7.92 22.48
C LEU A 53 8.06 -8.17 22.76
N GLN A 54 7.55 -9.38 22.48
CA GLN A 54 6.18 -9.71 22.82
C GLN A 54 5.95 -9.65 24.34
N GLN A 55 6.87 -10.19 25.14
CA GLN A 55 6.80 -10.11 26.60
C GLN A 55 6.77 -8.66 27.10
N ALA A 56 7.59 -7.77 26.54
CA ALA A 56 7.60 -6.36 26.91
C ALA A 56 6.26 -5.66 26.58
N ILE A 57 5.70 -5.96 25.41
CA ILE A 57 4.39 -5.47 25.00
C ILE A 57 3.30 -5.96 25.96
N ASP A 58 3.31 -7.25 26.29
CA ASP A 58 2.31 -7.84 27.17
C ASP A 58 2.38 -7.24 28.58
N GLN A 59 3.58 -7.08 29.16
CA GLN A 59 3.77 -6.49 30.49
C GLN A 59 3.35 -5.03 30.58
N VAL A 60 3.59 -4.23 29.54
CA VAL A 60 3.13 -2.83 29.48
C VAL A 60 1.61 -2.77 29.30
N ALA A 61 1.03 -3.65 28.49
CA ALA A 61 -0.42 -3.72 28.31
C ALA A 61 -1.14 -4.10 29.62
N GLU A 62 -0.60 -5.06 30.38
CA GLU A 62 -1.14 -5.47 31.69
C GLU A 62 -1.16 -4.32 32.72
N GLN A 63 -0.29 -3.31 32.54
CA GLN A 63 -0.24 -2.11 33.36
C GLN A 63 -1.16 -0.97 32.85
N GLY A 64 -2.01 -1.26 31.86
CA GLY A 64 -2.93 -0.30 31.26
C GLY A 64 -2.38 0.43 30.04
N GLY A 65 -1.23 0.02 29.51
CA GLY A 65 -0.58 0.61 28.35
C GLY A 65 0.60 1.51 28.72
N GLY A 66 1.25 2.08 27.69
CA GLY A 66 2.44 2.89 27.87
C GLY A 66 3.35 2.90 26.65
N ARG A 67 4.53 3.49 26.85
CA ARG A 67 5.54 3.71 25.81
C ARG A 67 6.68 2.71 25.95
N LEU A 68 6.92 1.96 24.89
CA LEU A 68 8.09 1.10 24.74
C LEU A 68 9.09 1.77 23.79
N ILE A 69 10.25 2.17 24.29
CA ILE A 69 11.30 2.80 23.50
C ILE A 69 12.31 1.73 23.08
N LEU A 70 12.48 1.52 21.78
CA LEU A 70 13.58 0.72 21.21
C LEU A 70 14.74 1.67 20.86
N PRO A 71 15.86 1.62 21.60
CA PRO A 71 17.02 2.46 21.31
C PRO A 71 17.66 2.10 19.97
N LYS A 72 18.44 3.04 19.43
CA LYS A 72 19.21 2.84 18.20
C LYS A 72 20.03 1.56 18.24
N GLY A 73 19.83 0.70 17.24
CA GLY A 73 20.56 -0.55 17.07
C GLY A 73 20.05 -1.36 15.87
N VAL A 74 20.48 -2.60 15.75
CA VAL A 74 20.08 -3.53 14.70
C VAL A 74 19.50 -4.81 15.32
N TYR A 75 18.20 -5.03 15.15
CA TYR A 75 17.45 -6.09 15.83
C TYR A 75 16.75 -7.01 14.83
N SER A 76 16.43 -8.23 15.26
CA SER A 76 15.60 -9.16 14.49
C SER A 76 14.28 -9.49 15.17
N PHE A 77 13.17 -9.26 14.44
CA PHE A 77 11.81 -9.53 14.89
C PHE A 77 10.95 -10.16 13.80
N SER A 78 9.95 -10.94 14.21
CA SER A 78 8.83 -11.38 13.38
C SER A 78 7.65 -11.78 14.25
N GLY A 79 6.43 -11.60 13.74
CA GLY A 79 5.22 -12.08 14.39
C GLY A 79 4.84 -11.31 15.67
N ILE A 80 5.32 -10.08 15.83
CA ILE A 80 5.00 -9.25 16.99
C ILE A 80 3.57 -8.75 16.87
N ASN A 81 2.70 -9.07 17.84
CA ASN A 81 1.36 -8.52 17.87
C ASN A 81 1.24 -7.47 18.97
N LEU A 82 0.96 -6.23 18.56
CA LEU A 82 0.75 -5.13 19.50
C LEU A 82 -0.53 -5.35 20.31
N LYS A 83 -0.56 -4.74 21.49
CA LYS A 83 -1.69 -4.78 22.43
C LYS A 83 -2.27 -3.37 22.64
N SER A 84 -3.50 -3.32 23.13
CA SER A 84 -4.22 -2.07 23.34
C SER A 84 -3.47 -1.16 24.32
N GLY A 85 -3.45 0.15 24.04
CA GLY A 85 -2.74 1.15 24.86
C GLY A 85 -1.21 1.14 24.74
N VAL A 86 -0.61 0.25 23.93
CA VAL A 86 0.84 0.16 23.77
C VAL A 86 1.32 1.03 22.59
N HIS A 87 2.35 1.83 22.85
CA HIS A 87 2.98 2.70 21.85
C HIS A 87 4.46 2.34 21.70
N LEU A 88 4.78 1.67 20.59
CA LEU A 88 6.16 1.30 20.25
C LEU A 88 6.85 2.47 19.54
N LEU A 89 7.86 3.04 20.20
CA LEU A 89 8.66 4.16 19.73
C LEU A 89 10.06 3.64 19.38
N ILE A 90 10.43 3.71 18.11
CA ILE A 90 11.70 3.16 17.63
C ILE A 90 12.61 4.30 17.22
N GLU A 91 13.79 4.42 17.85
CA GLU A 91 14.71 5.52 17.54
C GLU A 91 15.09 5.59 16.06
N LYS A 92 15.33 6.82 15.60
CA LYS A 92 15.76 7.09 14.23
C LYS A 92 17.00 6.26 13.87
N ASP A 93 17.00 5.76 12.63
CA ASP A 93 18.06 4.94 12.05
C ASP A 93 18.25 3.57 12.72
N THR A 94 17.39 3.15 13.67
CA THR A 94 17.31 1.75 14.10
C THR A 94 16.96 0.87 12.91
N VAL A 95 17.63 -0.28 12.78
CA VAL A 95 17.38 -1.24 11.71
C VAL A 95 16.70 -2.47 12.29
N ILE A 96 15.59 -2.86 11.68
CA ILE A 96 14.89 -4.11 11.98
C ILE A 96 15.06 -5.02 10.77
N LYS A 97 15.81 -6.11 10.94
CA LYS A 97 15.87 -7.18 9.93
C LYS A 97 14.83 -8.24 10.28
N PRO A 98 13.86 -8.55 9.42
CA PRO A 98 12.84 -9.54 9.74
C PRO A 98 13.45 -10.91 10.07
N TRP A 99 13.04 -11.52 11.18
CA TRP A 99 13.32 -12.94 11.41
C TRP A 99 12.49 -13.76 10.44
N TRP A 100 13.14 -14.25 9.38
CA TRP A 100 12.43 -14.76 8.20
C TRP A 100 12.92 -16.16 7.80
N PRO A 101 12.29 -17.22 8.34
CA PRO A 101 12.58 -18.60 7.96
C PRO A 101 12.36 -18.85 6.47
N ASP A 102 13.21 -19.69 5.86
CA ASP A 102 13.13 -20.05 4.45
C ASP A 102 11.78 -20.67 4.08
N GLY A 103 11.26 -20.29 2.90
CA GLY A 103 9.96 -20.74 2.41
C GLY A 103 8.74 -20.17 3.15
N SER A 104 8.93 -19.29 4.15
CA SER A 104 7.84 -18.75 4.97
C SER A 104 7.33 -17.38 4.52
N LYS A 105 6.13 -17.05 4.99
CA LYS A 105 5.51 -15.72 4.84
C LYS A 105 5.29 -15.14 6.21
N ILE A 106 5.77 -13.93 6.43
CA ILE A 106 5.74 -13.30 7.74
C ILE A 106 5.03 -11.94 7.70
N ALA A 107 4.73 -11.44 8.90
CA ALA A 107 4.57 -10.03 9.18
C ALA A 107 5.54 -9.71 10.33
N VAL A 108 6.32 -8.62 10.22
CA VAL A 108 7.20 -8.20 11.32
C VAL A 108 6.34 -7.80 12.52
N PHE A 109 5.38 -6.91 12.26
CA PHE A 109 4.38 -6.46 13.21
C PHE A 109 2.96 -6.77 12.74
N ALA A 110 2.08 -7.00 13.70
CA ALA A 110 0.65 -7.14 13.53
C ALA A 110 -0.08 -6.26 14.54
N MET A 111 -1.21 -5.72 14.09
CA MET A 111 -2.25 -5.20 14.97
C MET A 111 -3.48 -6.04 14.65
N ASP A 112 -3.58 -7.20 15.31
CA ASP A 112 -4.58 -8.23 15.01
C ASP A 112 -5.51 -8.51 16.20
N GLY A 113 -6.71 -7.93 16.17
CA GLY A 113 -7.75 -8.10 17.18
C GLY A 113 -8.37 -9.50 17.23
N SER A 114 -7.98 -10.43 16.34
CA SER A 114 -8.39 -11.84 16.40
C SER A 114 -7.41 -12.73 17.16
N SER A 115 -6.21 -12.23 17.48
CA SER A 115 -5.12 -13.02 18.06
C SER A 115 -5.03 -12.94 19.60
N GLY A 116 -6.02 -12.37 20.29
CA GLY A 116 -5.96 -12.13 21.74
C GLY A 116 -7.31 -12.18 22.46
N THR A 117 -7.25 -12.08 23.79
CA THR A 117 -8.33 -12.11 24.78
C THR A 117 -9.36 -10.99 24.64
N GLU A 118 -9.06 -9.94 23.86
CA GLU A 118 -9.94 -8.80 23.60
C GLU A 118 -10.81 -9.10 22.38
N ALA A 119 -12.13 -9.21 22.58
CA ALA A 119 -13.05 -9.53 21.50
C ALA A 119 -13.19 -8.35 20.51
N GLY A 120 -12.41 -8.37 19.43
CA GLY A 120 -12.72 -7.70 18.16
C GLY A 120 -11.77 -6.59 17.70
N TYR A 121 -11.05 -5.91 18.61
CA TYR A 121 -10.13 -4.83 18.27
C TYR A 121 -8.90 -4.79 19.17
N VAL A 122 -7.73 -4.48 18.60
CA VAL A 122 -6.63 -3.81 19.32
C VAL A 122 -6.90 -2.30 19.24
N GLU A 123 -6.87 -1.56 20.34
CA GLU A 123 -7.26 -0.15 20.38
C GLU A 123 -6.19 0.78 20.96
N ASN A 124 -6.14 2.04 20.51
CA ASN A 124 -5.27 3.08 21.07
C ASN A 124 -3.79 2.67 21.03
N VAL A 125 -3.30 2.34 19.84
CA VAL A 125 -2.03 1.64 19.64
C VAL A 125 -1.18 2.36 18.61
N SER A 126 0.15 2.32 18.74
CA SER A 126 1.00 2.87 17.68
C SER A 126 2.36 2.22 17.49
N ILE A 127 2.89 2.36 16.26
CA ILE A 127 4.27 2.06 15.90
C ILE A 127 4.83 3.32 15.22
N ARG A 128 5.82 3.97 15.84
CA ARG A 128 6.33 5.26 15.38
C ARG A 128 7.85 5.35 15.45
N GLY A 129 8.45 6.02 14.50
CA GLY A 129 9.82 6.49 14.61
C GLY A 129 9.96 7.62 15.65
N LEU A 130 10.99 7.55 16.49
CA LEU A 130 11.35 8.57 17.48
C LEU A 130 12.51 9.40 16.94
N GLY A 131 12.25 10.68 16.64
CA GLY A 131 13.23 11.59 16.05
C GLY A 131 13.43 11.45 14.53
N GLY A 132 12.68 10.55 13.87
CA GLY A 132 12.71 10.33 12.42
C GLY A 132 12.44 8.89 12.05
N LYS A 133 12.69 8.52 10.79
CA LYS A 133 12.39 7.17 10.30
C LYS A 133 13.28 6.12 10.93
N PHE A 134 12.70 5.01 11.38
CA PHE A 134 13.43 3.76 11.55
C PHE A 134 13.37 2.94 10.26
N ILE A 135 14.21 1.91 10.16
CA ILE A 135 14.43 1.14 8.94
C ILE A 135 13.95 -0.29 9.15
N VAL A 136 13.17 -0.83 8.22
CA VAL A 136 12.93 -2.27 8.12
C VAL A 136 13.62 -2.77 6.86
N ASP A 137 14.66 -3.56 7.04
CA ASP A 137 15.59 -3.93 5.97
C ASP A 137 15.51 -5.43 5.64
N TYR A 138 15.05 -5.72 4.44
CA TYR A 138 15.10 -7.05 3.83
C TYR A 138 15.56 -6.95 2.38
N SER A 139 16.43 -5.99 2.09
CA SER A 139 17.02 -5.77 0.76
C SER A 139 18.00 -6.87 0.33
N GLU A 140 18.53 -7.63 1.28
CA GLU A 140 19.45 -8.75 1.02
C GLU A 140 18.72 -10.08 0.75
N ARG A 141 17.39 -10.15 0.98
CA ARG A 141 16.63 -11.41 0.87
C ARG A 141 16.44 -11.87 -0.58
N GLY A 142 16.13 -10.93 -1.46
CA GLY A 142 15.66 -11.16 -2.82
C GLY A 142 14.24 -11.76 -2.87
N ALA A 143 13.58 -11.67 -4.03
CA ALA A 143 12.29 -12.32 -4.20
C ALA A 143 12.42 -13.83 -4.40
N ARG A 144 11.90 -14.61 -3.44
CA ARG A 144 11.90 -16.08 -3.48
C ARG A 144 10.48 -16.63 -3.63
N LYS A 145 10.36 -17.80 -4.24
CA LYS A 145 9.07 -18.47 -4.43
C LYS A 145 8.56 -18.97 -3.08
N GLY A 146 7.28 -18.74 -2.80
CA GLY A 146 6.65 -19.17 -1.54
C GLY A 146 6.81 -18.17 -0.41
N GLU A 147 7.79 -17.28 -0.50
CA GLU A 147 8.12 -16.31 0.54
C GLU A 147 7.44 -14.96 0.35
N GLY A 148 7.28 -14.23 1.45
CA GLY A 148 6.92 -12.80 1.45
C GLY A 148 6.96 -12.18 2.84
N SER A 149 7.17 -10.87 2.91
CA SER A 149 7.18 -10.13 4.17
C SER A 149 6.18 -8.97 4.12
N ARG A 150 5.57 -8.69 5.26
CA ARG A 150 4.86 -7.45 5.53
C ARG A 150 5.56 -6.79 6.71
N VAL A 151 5.70 -5.49 6.68
CA VAL A 151 6.17 -4.73 7.83
C VAL A 151 5.07 -4.65 8.88
N VAL A 152 3.88 -4.19 8.50
CA VAL A 152 2.71 -4.18 9.39
C VAL A 152 1.49 -4.77 8.70
N ASN A 153 0.82 -5.68 9.40
CA ASN A 153 -0.46 -6.24 8.98
C ASN A 153 -1.56 -5.82 9.98
N CYS A 154 -2.46 -4.94 9.56
CA CYS A 154 -3.55 -4.40 10.36
C CYS A 154 -4.85 -5.17 10.09
N ARG A 155 -5.42 -5.78 11.15
CA ARG A 155 -6.65 -6.57 11.12
C ARG A 155 -7.44 -6.40 12.42
N GLY A 156 -8.58 -5.73 12.40
CA GLY A 156 -9.31 -5.47 13.64
C GLY A 156 -8.47 -4.62 14.60
N VAL A 157 -8.14 -3.41 14.17
CA VAL A 157 -7.47 -2.39 15.00
C VAL A 157 -8.27 -1.09 14.91
N LYS A 158 -8.41 -0.37 16.03
CA LYS A 158 -9.10 0.92 16.10
C LYS A 158 -8.18 1.97 16.71
N ASN A 159 -8.30 3.22 16.26
CA ASN A 159 -7.58 4.35 16.79
C ASN A 159 -6.07 4.11 16.85
N PHE A 160 -5.45 3.96 15.68
CA PHE A 160 -4.06 3.56 15.56
C PHE A 160 -3.22 4.55 14.78
N GLN A 161 -1.92 4.59 15.10
CA GLN A 161 -0.94 5.33 14.30
C GLN A 161 0.21 4.44 13.84
N ILE A 162 0.57 4.56 12.56
CA ILE A 162 1.83 4.03 12.00
C ILE A 162 2.57 5.20 11.37
N SER A 163 3.79 5.50 11.84
CA SER A 163 4.56 6.57 11.22
C SER A 163 6.07 6.39 11.23
N ASP A 164 6.68 7.10 10.28
CA ASP A 164 8.13 7.29 10.21
C ASP A 164 8.87 5.95 10.03
N VAL A 165 8.58 5.30 8.90
CA VAL A 165 9.19 4.01 8.54
C VAL A 165 9.82 4.09 7.16
N TYR A 166 11.04 3.61 7.03
CA TYR A 166 11.70 3.35 5.76
C TYR A 166 11.85 1.85 5.54
N VAL A 167 11.27 1.33 4.47
CA VAL A 167 11.33 -0.08 4.11
C VAL A 167 12.29 -0.26 2.94
N LYS A 168 13.34 -1.05 3.16
CA LYS A 168 14.24 -1.50 2.09
C LYS A 168 13.83 -2.90 1.66
N ASP A 169 13.13 -2.98 0.54
CA ASP A 169 12.66 -4.23 -0.05
C ASP A 169 13.70 -4.79 -1.04
N SER A 170 13.43 -5.97 -1.57
CA SER A 170 14.18 -6.63 -2.65
C SER A 170 13.22 -7.35 -3.61
N PHE A 171 12.18 -6.64 -4.02
CA PHE A 171 11.11 -7.09 -4.90
C PHE A 171 10.33 -8.27 -4.34
N THR A 172 10.20 -8.34 -3.02
CA THR A 172 9.55 -9.44 -2.32
C THR A 172 8.03 -9.47 -2.57
N THR A 173 7.40 -10.55 -2.14
CA THR A 173 5.94 -10.68 -2.22
C THR A 173 5.30 -9.95 -1.03
N TYR A 174 4.23 -9.20 -1.31
CA TYR A 174 3.38 -8.37 -0.42
C TYR A 174 3.74 -6.88 -0.40
N CYS A 175 2.73 -6.05 -0.17
CA CYS A 175 2.98 -4.66 0.20
C CYS A 175 3.48 -4.62 1.64
N ALA A 176 4.31 -3.64 1.96
CA ALA A 176 4.87 -3.50 3.30
C ALA A 176 3.79 -3.28 4.37
N PHE A 177 2.77 -2.48 4.07
CA PHE A 177 1.68 -2.16 4.99
C PHE A 177 0.36 -2.65 4.40
N VAL A 178 -0.31 -3.55 5.12
CA VAL A 178 -1.53 -4.22 4.62
C VAL A 178 -2.68 -4.03 5.60
N PHE A 179 -3.81 -3.57 5.06
CA PHE A 179 -5.04 -3.32 5.79
C PHE A 179 -6.11 -4.29 5.31
N THR A 180 -6.56 -5.19 6.17
CA THR A 180 -7.53 -6.24 5.78
C THR A 180 -8.51 -6.48 6.92
N PRO A 181 -9.79 -6.79 6.63
CA PRO A 181 -10.71 -7.26 7.65
C PRO A 181 -10.21 -8.54 8.33
N VAL A 182 -10.62 -8.75 9.58
CA VAL A 182 -10.48 -10.04 10.27
C VAL A 182 -11.21 -11.12 9.45
N LYS A 183 -10.57 -12.27 9.29
CA LYS A 183 -11.09 -13.39 8.47
C LYS A 183 -11.64 -14.55 9.29
N ASP A 184 -11.43 -14.53 10.59
CA ASP A 184 -11.73 -15.65 11.49
C ASP A 184 -13.23 -15.93 11.54
N LYS A 185 -13.58 -17.21 11.39
CA LYS A 185 -14.94 -17.72 11.53
C LYS A 185 -15.48 -17.50 12.95
N ALA A 186 -14.64 -17.53 13.98
CA ALA A 186 -15.07 -17.33 15.37
C ALA A 186 -15.56 -15.88 15.64
N THR A 187 -15.09 -14.92 14.85
CA THR A 187 -15.55 -13.52 14.88
C THR A 187 -16.70 -13.24 13.92
N ARG A 188 -16.98 -14.13 12.95
CA ARG A 188 -18.11 -14.00 12.00
C ARG A 188 -19.41 -14.11 12.77
N GLY A 189 -20.14 -13.00 12.86
CA GLY A 189 -21.41 -12.91 13.58
C GLY A 189 -21.40 -11.96 14.78
N LYS A 190 -20.21 -11.55 15.26
CA LYS A 190 -20.08 -10.50 16.30
C LYS A 190 -19.93 -9.09 15.71
N GLY A 191 -19.61 -8.99 14.42
CA GLY A 191 -19.44 -7.74 13.67
C GLY A 191 -18.43 -7.91 12.53
N VAL A 192 -18.26 -6.86 11.72
CA VAL A 192 -17.15 -6.77 10.75
C VAL A 192 -16.03 -5.96 11.39
N TYR A 193 -14.89 -6.60 11.62
CA TYR A 193 -13.73 -5.99 12.26
C TYR A 193 -12.66 -5.67 11.21
N GLY A 194 -12.69 -4.45 10.68
CA GLY A 194 -11.65 -3.90 9.79
C GLY A 194 -10.81 -2.85 10.52
N PRO A 195 -9.60 -2.54 10.07
CA PRO A 195 -8.85 -1.42 10.64
C PRO A 195 -9.66 -0.13 10.51
N THR A 196 -9.80 0.64 11.60
CA THR A 196 -10.56 1.90 11.61
C THR A 196 -9.89 3.00 12.42
N ASP A 197 -10.22 4.26 12.12
CA ASP A 197 -9.79 5.46 12.84
C ASP A 197 -8.26 5.60 12.86
N GLY A 198 -7.64 5.36 11.70
CA GLY A 198 -6.19 5.23 11.56
C GLY A 198 -5.50 6.50 11.05
N LEU A 199 -4.30 6.77 11.54
CA LEU A 199 -3.36 7.73 10.96
C LEU A 199 -2.09 7.01 10.48
N VAL A 200 -1.82 7.05 9.17
CA VAL A 200 -0.66 6.38 8.57
C VAL A 200 0.16 7.41 7.81
N LYS A 201 1.38 7.71 8.27
CA LYS A 201 2.14 8.81 7.65
C LYS A 201 3.65 8.64 7.59
N ASN A 202 4.29 9.40 6.71
CA ASN A 202 5.74 9.46 6.56
C ASN A 202 6.36 8.09 6.30
N LEU A 203 5.83 7.37 5.32
CA LEU A 203 6.30 6.03 4.95
C LEU A 203 7.07 6.10 3.64
N LYS A 204 8.20 5.39 3.59
CA LYS A 204 9.03 5.27 2.39
C LYS A 204 9.30 3.81 2.09
N ASN A 205 9.30 3.39 0.82
CA ASN A 205 9.96 2.16 0.41
C ASN A 205 10.80 2.29 -0.86
N THR A 206 11.76 1.40 -1.02
CA THR A 206 12.48 1.16 -2.27
C THR A 206 12.23 -0.26 -2.75
N ASP A 207 12.34 -0.46 -4.07
CA ASP A 207 12.52 -1.78 -4.68
C ASP A 207 11.39 -2.78 -4.40
N SER A 208 10.16 -2.28 -4.26
CA SER A 208 9.00 -3.17 -4.15
C SER A 208 8.66 -3.86 -5.47
N SER A 209 8.10 -5.07 -5.37
CA SER A 209 7.67 -5.82 -6.54
C SER A 209 6.51 -5.11 -7.27
N ALA A 210 6.47 -5.26 -8.59
CA ALA A 210 5.43 -4.72 -9.47
C ALA A 210 3.99 -5.05 -9.02
N GLY A 211 3.76 -6.27 -8.53
CA GLY A 211 2.44 -6.70 -8.06
C GLY A 211 2.05 -6.20 -6.68
N TYR A 212 2.95 -5.45 -6.03
CA TYR A 212 2.88 -5.02 -4.64
C TYR A 212 3.35 -3.55 -4.54
N GLY A 213 3.97 -3.16 -3.42
CA GLY A 213 4.11 -1.74 -3.13
C GLY A 213 4.36 -1.41 -1.67
N LEU A 214 4.10 -0.14 -1.33
CA LEU A 214 4.19 0.35 0.04
C LEU A 214 2.93 0.00 0.83
N VAL A 215 1.77 0.55 0.45
CA VAL A 215 0.48 0.33 1.12
C VAL A 215 -0.46 -0.47 0.23
N GLN A 216 -1.17 -1.43 0.80
CA GLN A 216 -2.34 -2.05 0.18
C GLN A 216 -3.54 -2.15 1.13
N MET A 217 -4.70 -1.72 0.65
CA MET A 217 -5.95 -1.87 1.38
C MET A 217 -6.88 -2.91 0.72
N HIS A 218 -7.41 -3.79 1.55
CA HIS A 218 -8.47 -4.73 1.24
C HIS A 218 -9.75 -4.48 2.05
N GLY A 219 -9.61 -3.81 3.18
CA GLY A 219 -10.74 -3.23 3.91
C GLY A 219 -10.30 -2.33 5.05
N GLY A 220 -11.23 -1.51 5.54
CA GLY A 220 -11.03 -0.55 6.63
C GLY A 220 -11.97 0.65 6.50
N ASP A 221 -12.06 1.44 7.56
CA ASP A 221 -12.93 2.64 7.61
C ASP A 221 -12.20 3.82 8.26
N THR A 222 -12.49 5.03 7.83
CA THR A 222 -11.94 6.28 8.41
C THR A 222 -10.42 6.27 8.67
N ILE A 223 -9.62 5.96 7.64
CA ILE A 223 -8.15 6.00 7.73
C ILE A 223 -7.60 7.14 6.87
N HIS A 224 -6.71 7.94 7.46
CA HIS A 224 -5.94 8.96 6.75
C HIS A 224 -4.51 8.51 6.45
N PHE A 225 -4.07 8.77 5.23
CA PHE A 225 -2.71 8.50 4.75
C PHE A 225 -2.01 9.80 4.38
N GLU A 226 -0.76 10.00 4.80
CA GLU A 226 -0.03 11.23 4.48
C GLU A 226 1.46 10.99 4.22
N ASN A 227 2.02 11.62 3.19
CA ASN A 227 3.45 11.55 2.87
C ASN A 227 3.92 10.09 2.67
N LEU A 228 3.40 9.45 1.62
CA LEU A 228 3.77 8.10 1.21
C LEU A 228 4.66 8.17 -0.02
N GLU A 229 5.82 7.50 0.01
CA GLU A 229 6.81 7.57 -1.08
C GLU A 229 7.33 6.17 -1.47
N ALA A 230 7.33 5.86 -2.77
CA ALA A 230 7.97 4.65 -3.30
C ALA A 230 8.95 4.94 -4.43
N TYR A 231 10.08 4.23 -4.45
CA TYR A 231 11.14 4.37 -5.45
C TYR A 231 11.49 3.02 -6.09
N GLY A 232 11.67 2.99 -7.41
CA GLY A 232 12.15 1.82 -8.17
C GLY A 232 11.17 0.65 -8.26
N GLY A 233 9.98 0.77 -7.66
CA GLY A 233 9.16 -0.37 -7.29
C GLY A 233 7.77 -0.46 -7.93
N GLY A 234 6.83 -1.06 -7.20
CA GLY A 234 5.44 -1.24 -7.61
C GLY A 234 4.61 0.03 -7.41
N VAL A 235 3.56 -0.10 -6.60
CA VAL A 235 2.58 0.97 -6.34
C VAL A 235 2.81 1.59 -4.97
N THR A 236 2.72 2.91 -4.83
CA THR A 236 2.87 3.55 -3.51
C THR A 236 1.60 3.34 -2.66
N PHE A 237 0.45 3.78 -3.17
CA PHE A 237 -0.83 3.69 -2.49
C PHE A 237 -1.83 2.84 -3.30
N ARG A 238 -1.99 1.58 -2.89
CA ARG A 238 -2.77 0.59 -3.63
C ARG A 238 -4.12 0.30 -2.96
N LEU A 239 -5.16 0.97 -3.44
CA LEU A 239 -6.55 0.74 -3.04
C LEU A 239 -7.16 -0.35 -3.92
N GLU A 240 -6.70 -1.59 -3.73
CA GLU A 240 -7.10 -2.74 -4.54
C GLU A 240 -7.75 -3.83 -3.68
N THR A 241 -9.07 -3.83 -3.63
CA THR A 241 -9.89 -4.58 -2.66
C THR A 241 -10.24 -6.00 -3.09
N GLY A 242 -9.25 -6.74 -3.61
CA GLY A 242 -9.44 -8.11 -4.12
C GLY A 242 -9.34 -9.24 -3.09
N SER A 243 -8.78 -9.00 -1.89
CA SER A 243 -8.50 -10.07 -0.91
C SER A 243 -9.28 -9.96 0.40
N GLY A 244 -10.25 -9.03 0.49
CA GLY A 244 -11.04 -8.77 1.70
C GLY A 244 -12.15 -9.80 1.95
N GLY A 245 -12.54 -10.58 0.93
CA GLY A 245 -13.64 -11.55 1.04
C GLY A 245 -15.00 -10.86 1.17
N GLU A 246 -15.93 -11.52 1.84
CA GLU A 246 -17.31 -11.02 2.07
C GLU A 246 -17.38 -9.72 2.87
N HIS A 247 -16.33 -9.41 3.62
CA HIS A 247 -16.20 -8.21 4.46
C HIS A 247 -15.20 -7.19 3.87
N GLY A 248 -14.73 -7.42 2.63
CA GLY A 248 -13.86 -6.48 1.94
C GLY A 248 -14.58 -5.19 1.57
N GLY A 249 -13.81 -4.11 1.48
CA GLY A 249 -14.37 -2.78 1.22
C GLY A 249 -13.69 -1.72 2.07
N ILE A 250 -13.36 -0.59 1.46
CA ILE A 250 -12.78 0.56 2.17
C ILE A 250 -13.76 1.73 2.18
N HIS A 251 -13.87 2.41 3.32
CA HIS A 251 -14.83 3.49 3.55
C HIS A 251 -14.13 4.69 4.19
N HIS A 252 -14.58 5.90 3.87
CA HIS A 252 -14.07 7.16 4.41
C HIS A 252 -12.55 7.30 4.42
N ILE A 253 -11.90 6.92 3.31
CA ILE A 253 -10.43 6.99 3.21
C ILE A 253 -10.02 8.35 2.70
N THR A 254 -9.02 8.94 3.35
CA THR A 254 -8.35 10.13 2.83
C THR A 254 -6.87 9.95 2.70
N ALA A 255 -6.29 10.64 1.72
CA ALA A 255 -4.85 10.60 1.50
C ALA A 255 -4.30 11.94 1.01
N LYS A 256 -3.09 12.27 1.44
CA LYS A 256 -2.36 13.45 0.98
C LYS A 256 -0.89 13.14 0.66
N ASN A 257 -0.36 13.79 -0.37
CA ASN A 257 1.05 13.73 -0.75
C ASN A 257 1.55 12.30 -1.01
N ILE A 258 1.13 11.73 -2.14
CA ILE A 258 1.54 10.40 -2.58
C ILE A 258 2.57 10.53 -3.71
N TYR A 259 3.73 9.91 -3.55
CA TYR A 259 4.86 10.03 -4.48
C TYR A 259 5.35 8.68 -5.00
N CYS A 260 5.58 8.59 -6.32
CA CYS A 260 6.26 7.48 -6.97
C CYS A 260 7.42 7.96 -7.83
N GLU A 261 8.55 7.25 -7.79
CA GLU A 261 9.63 7.44 -8.76
C GLU A 261 10.14 6.11 -9.32
N ASN A 262 10.37 6.04 -10.64
CA ASN A 262 10.89 4.85 -11.34
C ASN A 262 10.09 3.57 -11.02
N GLY A 263 8.79 3.74 -10.75
CA GLY A 263 7.89 2.68 -10.31
C GLY A 263 6.72 2.45 -11.27
N MET A 264 5.69 1.73 -10.82
CA MET A 264 4.48 1.54 -11.62
C MET A 264 3.53 2.72 -11.49
N SER A 265 3.13 3.07 -10.28
CA SER A 265 2.17 4.16 -10.06
C SER A 265 2.27 4.72 -8.66
N ALA A 266 2.01 6.02 -8.49
CA ALA A 266 1.81 6.58 -7.15
C ALA A 266 0.53 6.03 -6.54
N MET A 267 -0.55 5.89 -7.32
CA MET A 267 -1.82 5.36 -6.82
C MET A 267 -2.51 4.40 -7.79
N VAL A 268 -3.20 3.40 -7.24
CA VAL A 268 -4.13 2.53 -7.97
C VAL A 268 -5.45 2.42 -7.18
N MET A 269 -6.59 2.56 -7.86
CA MET A 269 -7.92 2.25 -7.34
C MET A 269 -8.54 1.11 -8.16
N GLY A 270 -8.69 -0.07 -7.56
CA GLY A 270 -9.25 -1.26 -8.20
C GLY A 270 -10.26 -1.93 -7.28
N PRO A 271 -11.58 -1.76 -7.51
CA PRO A 271 -12.57 -2.22 -6.53
C PRO A 271 -12.79 -3.73 -6.53
N HIS A 272 -12.33 -4.46 -7.57
CA HIS A 272 -12.62 -5.89 -7.76
C HIS A 272 -14.13 -6.18 -7.66
N SER A 273 -14.54 -6.95 -6.65
CA SER A 273 -15.94 -7.27 -6.33
C SER A 273 -16.47 -6.47 -5.12
N ALA A 274 -15.61 -5.70 -4.44
CA ALA A 274 -15.98 -5.00 -3.21
C ALA A 274 -16.79 -3.74 -3.47
N GLN A 275 -17.77 -3.48 -2.61
CA GLN A 275 -18.56 -2.25 -2.62
C GLN A 275 -17.91 -1.23 -1.69
N ASN A 276 -17.04 -0.39 -2.22
CA ASN A 276 -16.29 0.58 -1.43
C ASN A 276 -17.09 1.87 -1.22
N GLY A 277 -16.82 2.55 -0.12
CA GLY A 277 -17.28 3.90 0.17
C GLY A 277 -16.49 4.98 -0.58
N VAL A 278 -16.51 6.19 -0.02
CA VAL A 278 -15.84 7.36 -0.60
C VAL A 278 -14.35 7.36 -0.25
N VAL A 279 -13.53 7.66 -1.24
CA VAL A 279 -12.09 7.89 -1.10
C VAL A 279 -11.75 9.29 -1.60
N LYS A 280 -10.99 10.08 -0.85
CA LYS A 280 -10.51 11.41 -1.29
C LYS A 280 -8.99 11.49 -1.23
N VAL A 281 -8.36 11.72 -2.37
CA VAL A 281 -6.90 11.86 -2.47
C VAL A 281 -6.54 13.23 -3.00
N ASP A 282 -5.63 13.91 -2.31
CA ASP A 282 -5.13 15.24 -2.65
C ASP A 282 -3.60 15.21 -2.77
N GLY A 283 -3.07 15.48 -3.97
CA GLY A 283 -1.63 15.52 -4.21
C GLY A 283 -1.08 14.14 -4.56
N VAL A 284 -0.97 13.89 -5.85
CA VAL A 284 -0.35 12.67 -6.41
C VAL A 284 0.75 13.10 -7.37
N THR A 285 1.99 12.79 -7.03
CA THR A 285 3.14 13.08 -7.88
C THR A 285 3.79 11.79 -8.33
N ALA A 286 4.10 11.67 -9.62
CA ALA A 286 4.87 10.55 -10.11
C ALA A 286 5.92 10.99 -11.13
N LYS A 287 7.16 10.54 -10.93
CA LYS A 287 8.28 10.83 -11.82
C LYS A 287 8.78 9.55 -12.45
N SER A 288 8.80 9.47 -13.77
CA SER A 288 9.27 8.27 -14.46
C SER A 288 8.52 7.02 -13.98
N CYS A 289 7.21 7.12 -13.72
CA CYS A 289 6.35 5.96 -13.41
C CYS A 289 5.46 5.65 -14.63
N MET A 290 4.89 4.44 -14.68
CA MET A 290 4.03 4.04 -15.81
C MET A 290 2.82 4.98 -15.91
N TYR A 291 2.19 5.29 -14.78
CA TYR A 291 1.22 6.37 -14.63
C TYR A 291 1.42 7.08 -13.28
N ALA A 292 0.84 8.27 -13.08
CA ALA A 292 0.70 8.84 -11.74
C ALA A 292 -0.45 8.19 -10.97
N ALA A 293 -1.60 8.02 -11.63
CA ALA A 293 -2.77 7.38 -11.04
C ALA A 293 -3.46 6.43 -12.03
N MET A 294 -4.00 5.33 -11.51
CA MET A 294 -4.76 4.34 -12.30
C MET A 294 -6.10 4.01 -11.66
N MET A 295 -7.17 4.07 -12.44
CA MET A 295 -8.52 3.67 -12.04
C MET A 295 -8.93 2.42 -12.80
N GLY A 296 -9.26 1.34 -12.09
CA GLY A 296 -9.69 0.07 -12.65
C GLY A 296 -11.20 -0.17 -12.52
N PRO A 297 -11.79 -0.99 -13.39
CA PRO A 297 -13.20 -1.35 -13.30
C PRO A 297 -13.41 -2.45 -12.25
N GLY A 298 -14.63 -2.53 -11.72
CA GLY A 298 -15.07 -3.71 -11.00
C GLY A 298 -15.25 -4.93 -11.91
N TYR A 299 -15.39 -6.10 -11.31
CA TYR A 299 -15.82 -7.30 -12.01
C TYR A 299 -16.47 -8.32 -11.07
N VAL A 300 -17.32 -9.17 -11.64
CA VAL A 300 -17.82 -10.38 -10.98
C VAL A 300 -16.84 -11.51 -11.26
N GLU A 301 -16.41 -12.23 -10.23
CA GLU A 301 -15.53 -13.39 -10.39
C GLU A 301 -16.18 -14.44 -11.30
N THR A 302 -15.39 -15.15 -12.09
CA THR A 302 -15.87 -16.11 -13.10
C THR A 302 -16.85 -17.15 -12.54
N LYS A 303 -16.60 -17.67 -11.32
CA LYS A 303 -17.48 -18.64 -10.65
C LYS A 303 -18.86 -18.09 -10.25
N TYR A 304 -19.04 -16.77 -10.30
CA TYR A 304 -20.29 -16.09 -9.95
C TYR A 304 -20.94 -15.37 -11.15
N GLN A 305 -20.39 -15.54 -12.35
CA GLN A 305 -21.00 -14.98 -13.57
C GLN A 305 -22.39 -15.57 -13.80
N GLY A 306 -23.34 -14.73 -14.21
CA GLY A 306 -24.74 -15.11 -14.41
C GLY A 306 -25.59 -15.17 -13.15
N ASN A 307 -25.04 -14.82 -11.98
CA ASN A 307 -25.78 -14.71 -10.73
C ASN A 307 -25.94 -13.25 -10.32
N ASP A 308 -27.17 -12.73 -10.42
CA ASP A 308 -27.51 -11.32 -10.19
C ASP A 308 -27.26 -10.83 -8.76
N LYS A 309 -27.03 -11.74 -7.80
CA LYS A 309 -26.63 -11.39 -6.42
C LYS A 309 -25.22 -10.82 -6.37
N PHE A 310 -24.35 -11.16 -7.31
CA PHE A 310 -22.97 -10.71 -7.34
C PHE A 310 -22.81 -9.57 -8.34
N LYS A 311 -22.35 -8.43 -7.84
CA LYS A 311 -22.17 -7.22 -8.65
C LYS A 311 -20.69 -6.88 -8.78
N PRO A 312 -20.27 -6.23 -9.88
CA PRO A 312 -18.95 -5.63 -9.96
C PRO A 312 -18.73 -4.67 -8.79
N GLY A 313 -17.49 -4.64 -8.28
CA GLY A 313 -17.11 -3.68 -7.25
C GLY A 313 -17.09 -2.25 -7.76
N ILE A 314 -17.30 -1.30 -6.86
CA ILE A 314 -17.29 0.14 -7.15
C ILE A 314 -16.57 0.91 -6.04
N PHE A 315 -16.27 2.17 -6.31
CA PHE A 315 -16.05 3.18 -5.27
C PHE A 315 -17.26 4.12 -5.20
N GLY A 316 -17.53 4.63 -4.00
CA GLY A 316 -18.67 5.48 -3.71
C GLY A 316 -18.65 6.78 -4.53
N LYS A 317 -19.85 7.28 -4.86
CA LYS A 317 -20.03 8.57 -5.56
C LYS A 317 -19.35 9.68 -4.75
N GLY A 318 -18.61 10.54 -5.44
CA GLY A 318 -17.85 11.62 -4.80
C GLY A 318 -16.42 11.23 -4.42
N SER A 319 -15.96 10.02 -4.79
CA SER A 319 -14.54 9.67 -4.69
C SER A 319 -13.70 10.56 -5.62
N THR A 320 -12.63 11.15 -5.09
CA THR A 320 -11.81 12.16 -5.77
C THR A 320 -10.33 11.79 -5.79
N VAL A 321 -9.67 12.14 -6.89
CA VAL A 321 -8.21 12.20 -7.01
C VAL A 321 -7.85 13.55 -7.61
N GLU A 322 -7.31 14.44 -6.78
CA GLU A 322 -7.08 15.84 -7.12
C GLU A 322 -5.58 16.17 -7.05
N ASN A 323 -5.17 17.21 -7.78
CA ASN A 323 -3.80 17.72 -7.80
C ASN A 323 -2.78 16.65 -8.22
N VAL A 324 -2.97 16.14 -9.43
CA VAL A 324 -2.09 15.11 -10.01
C VAL A 324 -1.01 15.78 -10.84
N HIS A 325 0.24 15.43 -10.58
CA HIS A 325 1.39 15.89 -11.35
C HIS A 325 2.24 14.71 -11.82
N ALA A 326 2.38 14.56 -13.14
CA ALA A 326 3.18 13.50 -13.74
C ALA A 326 4.41 14.08 -14.45
N ILE A 327 5.61 13.64 -14.06
CA ILE A 327 6.87 14.00 -14.68
C ILE A 327 7.34 12.84 -15.54
N PHE A 328 7.51 13.08 -16.84
CA PHE A 328 7.97 12.08 -17.79
C PHE A 328 9.36 11.56 -17.42
N GLY A 329 9.58 10.27 -17.65
CA GLY A 329 10.90 9.67 -17.62
C GLY A 329 10.93 8.35 -18.36
N THR A 330 12.12 7.75 -18.45
CA THR A 330 12.38 6.57 -19.29
C THR A 330 12.72 5.31 -18.49
N ASP A 331 12.48 5.32 -17.17
CA ASP A 331 12.73 4.20 -16.25
C ASP A 331 11.50 3.75 -15.46
N ALA A 332 10.31 3.92 -16.03
CA ALA A 332 9.07 3.40 -15.48
C ALA A 332 9.04 1.87 -15.45
N ALA A 333 8.50 1.30 -14.37
CA ALA A 333 8.14 -0.11 -14.33
C ALA A 333 6.81 -0.32 -15.07
N ILE A 334 6.85 -0.97 -16.24
CA ILE A 334 5.67 -1.18 -17.10
C ILE A 334 5.22 -2.63 -17.01
N SER A 335 3.99 -2.85 -16.53
CA SER A 335 3.37 -4.19 -16.54
C SER A 335 3.22 -4.72 -17.96
N LEU A 336 3.47 -6.01 -18.17
CA LEU A 336 3.27 -6.64 -19.49
C LEU A 336 1.85 -6.47 -20.04
N LYS A 337 0.85 -6.28 -19.16
CA LYS A 337 -0.56 -6.06 -19.54
C LYS A 337 -0.85 -4.65 -20.06
N GLU A 338 0.05 -3.71 -19.79
CA GLU A 338 -0.12 -2.28 -20.11
C GLU A 338 0.80 -1.84 -21.26
N ILE A 339 1.67 -2.74 -21.77
CA ILE A 339 2.60 -2.47 -22.88
C ILE A 339 1.88 -1.94 -24.13
N VAL A 340 0.64 -2.39 -24.39
CA VAL A 340 -0.18 -1.90 -25.50
C VAL A 340 -0.33 -0.37 -25.51
N TYR A 341 -0.34 0.25 -24.34
CA TYR A 341 -0.55 1.68 -24.21
C TYR A 341 0.74 2.49 -24.31
N VAL A 342 1.91 1.85 -24.33
CA VAL A 342 3.19 2.53 -24.56
C VAL A 342 3.17 3.13 -25.98
N PRO A 343 3.37 4.44 -26.14
CA PRO A 343 3.45 5.06 -27.46
C PRO A 343 4.51 4.37 -28.33
N LYS A 344 4.16 4.07 -29.60
CA LYS A 344 5.04 3.33 -30.53
C LYS A 344 6.44 3.91 -30.65
N LYS A 345 6.58 5.24 -30.57
CA LYS A 345 7.86 5.96 -30.59
C LYS A 345 8.86 5.45 -29.53
N TYR A 346 8.35 5.00 -28.37
CA TYR A 346 9.17 4.55 -27.24
C TYR A 346 9.37 3.03 -27.19
N HIS A 347 8.82 2.27 -28.13
CA HIS A 347 8.93 0.81 -28.13
C HIS A 347 10.38 0.32 -28.21
N LYS A 348 11.25 1.08 -28.89
CA LYS A 348 12.68 0.79 -29.01
C LYS A 348 13.47 1.01 -27.72
N ASP A 349 12.92 1.77 -26.77
CA ASP A 349 13.58 2.13 -25.50
C ASP A 349 13.16 1.21 -24.35
N LEU A 350 12.26 0.26 -24.63
CA LEU A 350 11.86 -0.78 -23.71
C LEU A 350 13.03 -1.71 -23.42
N ARG A 351 13.16 -2.16 -22.18
CA ARG A 351 14.23 -3.08 -21.74
C ARG A 351 13.76 -4.05 -20.67
N ILE A 352 14.40 -5.21 -20.59
CA ILE A 352 14.14 -6.19 -19.53
C ILE A 352 14.41 -5.57 -18.16
N ASP A 353 13.45 -5.77 -17.26
CA ASP A 353 13.69 -5.49 -15.85
C ASP A 353 14.45 -6.66 -15.21
N LYS A 354 15.75 -6.46 -15.01
CA LYS A 354 16.62 -7.46 -14.38
C LYS A 354 16.28 -7.71 -12.91
N ASN A 355 15.58 -6.77 -12.29
CA ASN A 355 15.17 -6.84 -10.88
C ASN A 355 13.81 -7.50 -10.68
N ASP A 356 13.11 -7.90 -11.76
CA ASP A 356 11.87 -8.66 -11.67
C ASP A 356 12.09 -10.16 -11.92
N PRO A 357 12.31 -10.97 -10.87
CA PRO A 357 12.53 -12.41 -11.05
C PRO A 357 11.29 -13.16 -11.58
N LYS A 358 10.10 -12.52 -11.59
CA LYS A 358 8.87 -13.10 -12.16
C LYS A 358 8.63 -12.64 -13.60
N GLN A 359 9.42 -11.70 -14.12
CA GLN A 359 9.34 -11.16 -15.49
C GLN A 359 7.91 -10.76 -15.87
N LYS A 360 7.21 -10.08 -14.95
CA LYS A 360 5.86 -9.53 -15.11
C LYS A 360 5.86 -8.05 -15.51
N ARG A 361 7.02 -7.41 -15.52
CA ARG A 361 7.21 -6.04 -16.01
C ARG A 361 8.50 -5.89 -16.82
N ILE A 362 8.58 -4.78 -17.54
CA ILE A 362 9.75 -4.26 -18.24
C ILE A 362 10.02 -2.82 -17.78
N ARG A 363 11.16 -2.24 -18.17
CA ARG A 363 11.46 -0.82 -17.95
C ARG A 363 11.28 -0.02 -19.24
N GLY A 364 10.84 1.22 -19.15
CA GLY A 364 10.65 2.08 -20.32
C GLY A 364 10.10 3.46 -20.02
N ALA A 365 9.65 4.15 -21.07
CA ALA A 365 9.01 5.46 -20.97
C ALA A 365 7.70 5.42 -20.17
N SER A 366 7.46 6.48 -19.37
CA SER A 366 6.15 6.74 -18.79
C SER A 366 5.06 6.70 -19.86
N ILE A 367 3.91 6.09 -19.53
CA ILE A 367 2.83 5.92 -20.51
C ILE A 367 1.92 7.15 -20.55
N GLY A 368 1.50 7.68 -19.41
CA GLY A 368 0.65 8.87 -19.33
C GLY A 368 0.46 9.37 -17.91
N ALA A 369 -0.23 10.51 -17.75
CA ALA A 369 -0.47 11.08 -16.43
C ALA A 369 -1.48 10.26 -15.61
N VAL A 370 -2.71 10.12 -16.10
CA VAL A 370 -3.76 9.33 -15.43
C VAL A 370 -4.37 8.34 -16.41
N ARG A 371 -4.49 7.08 -16.00
CA ARG A 371 -5.26 6.08 -16.72
C ARG A 371 -6.59 5.83 -16.01
N ASP A 372 -7.67 6.03 -16.74
CA ASP A 372 -9.01 5.68 -16.32
C ASP A 372 -9.53 4.53 -17.20
N ALA A 373 -9.70 3.37 -16.57
CA ALA A 373 -10.25 2.17 -17.17
C ALA A 373 -11.55 1.73 -16.49
N THR A 374 -12.27 2.64 -15.83
CA THR A 374 -13.51 2.26 -15.13
C THR A 374 -14.62 1.86 -16.10
N GLU A 375 -14.55 2.31 -17.35
CA GLU A 375 -15.57 2.06 -18.38
C GLU A 375 -16.98 2.45 -17.90
N GLY A 376 -17.07 3.47 -17.04
CA GLY A 376 -18.33 3.94 -16.45
C GLY A 376 -18.88 3.05 -15.32
N SER A 377 -18.20 1.96 -14.94
CA SER A 377 -18.65 1.07 -13.86
C SER A 377 -18.67 1.79 -12.50
N TRP A 378 -17.88 2.86 -12.37
CA TRP A 378 -17.96 3.88 -11.32
C TRP A 378 -17.30 5.15 -11.85
N ASN A 379 -17.57 6.29 -11.19
CA ASN A 379 -17.24 7.62 -11.72
C ASN A 379 -16.27 8.35 -10.78
N PRO A 380 -14.95 8.18 -10.94
CA PRO A 380 -13.96 8.96 -10.20
C PRO A 380 -14.03 10.43 -10.62
N ILE A 381 -13.91 11.33 -9.64
CA ILE A 381 -13.73 12.76 -9.89
C ILE A 381 -12.22 13.03 -9.94
N ILE A 382 -11.69 13.25 -11.13
CA ILE A 382 -10.25 13.50 -11.35
C ILE A 382 -10.08 14.97 -11.70
N LYS A 383 -9.30 15.72 -10.92
CA LYS A 383 -9.11 17.18 -11.10
C LYS A 383 -7.65 17.59 -11.08
N ASN A 384 -7.37 18.75 -11.69
CA ASN A 384 -6.07 19.41 -11.67
C ASN A 384 -4.92 18.47 -12.11
N VAL A 385 -5.12 17.78 -13.24
CA VAL A 385 -4.10 16.91 -13.82
C VAL A 385 -3.14 17.76 -14.64
N THR A 386 -1.87 17.72 -14.25
CA THR A 386 -0.77 18.40 -14.95
C THR A 386 0.32 17.38 -15.30
N SER A 387 1.12 17.69 -16.31
CA SER A 387 2.26 16.85 -16.68
C SER A 387 3.41 17.66 -17.26
N GLU A 388 4.62 17.15 -17.07
CA GLU A 388 5.88 17.72 -17.55
C GLU A 388 6.62 16.71 -18.43
N GLY A 389 7.16 17.16 -19.56
CA GLY A 389 8.02 16.35 -20.44
C GLY A 389 7.31 15.27 -21.27
N PHE A 390 5.99 15.06 -21.11
CA PHE A 390 5.23 14.10 -21.90
C PHE A 390 4.97 14.61 -23.32
N GLU A 391 5.26 13.79 -24.33
CA GLU A 391 4.79 14.04 -25.72
C GLU A 391 3.36 13.52 -25.93
N TYR A 392 3.02 12.40 -25.30
CA TYR A 392 1.73 11.71 -25.42
C TYR A 392 1.03 11.59 -24.06
N ASN A 393 -0.30 11.41 -24.06
CA ASN A 393 -1.08 11.06 -22.85
C ASN A 393 -0.87 12.00 -21.65
N LYS A 394 -0.82 13.31 -21.92
CA LYS A 394 -0.54 14.39 -20.95
C LYS A 394 -1.59 14.56 -19.83
N GLY A 395 -2.79 14.04 -20.03
CA GLY A 395 -3.94 14.22 -19.13
C GLY A 395 -4.57 12.89 -18.73
N VAL A 396 -5.91 12.87 -18.63
CA VAL A 396 -6.66 11.66 -18.34
C VAL A 396 -6.87 10.85 -19.62
N MET A 397 -6.27 9.67 -19.68
CA MET A 397 -6.46 8.69 -20.74
C MET A 397 -7.58 7.72 -20.36
N LYS A 398 -8.63 7.65 -21.19
CA LYS A 398 -9.68 6.64 -21.08
C LYS A 398 -9.25 5.38 -21.84
N THR A 399 -9.40 4.21 -21.22
CA THR A 399 -9.08 2.91 -21.85
C THR A 399 -10.15 1.87 -21.53
N SER A 400 -10.24 0.82 -22.35
CA SER A 400 -11.16 -0.30 -22.18
C SER A 400 -10.42 -1.62 -22.03
N LYS A 401 -11.04 -2.61 -21.37
CA LYS A 401 -10.58 -4.01 -21.40
C LYS A 401 -10.45 -4.55 -22.84
N LYS A 402 -11.25 -4.06 -23.79
CA LYS A 402 -11.21 -4.49 -25.20
C LYS A 402 -9.90 -4.12 -25.90
N ASP A 403 -9.23 -3.08 -25.42
CA ASP A 403 -7.95 -2.62 -25.99
C ASP A 403 -6.78 -3.54 -25.60
N ARG A 404 -6.99 -4.46 -24.65
CA ARG A 404 -5.93 -5.34 -24.17
C ARG A 404 -5.57 -6.38 -25.22
N VAL A 405 -4.41 -6.18 -25.81
CA VAL A 405 -3.76 -7.18 -26.67
C VAL A 405 -2.62 -7.87 -25.95
N ASN A 406 -2.25 -9.05 -26.44
CA ASN A 406 -1.12 -9.80 -25.91
C ASN A 406 0.18 -9.01 -26.18
N TRP A 407 1.08 -8.93 -25.19
CA TRP A 407 2.37 -8.25 -25.34
C TRP A 407 3.17 -8.77 -26.54
N LYS A 408 3.05 -10.07 -26.88
CA LYS A 408 3.71 -10.66 -28.05
C LYS A 408 3.27 -10.01 -29.36
N GLN A 409 2.01 -9.59 -29.45
CA GLN A 409 1.50 -8.88 -30.61
C GLN A 409 2.04 -7.46 -30.67
N VAL A 410 2.14 -6.78 -29.52
CA VAL A 410 2.66 -5.42 -29.43
C VAL A 410 4.15 -5.36 -29.76
N LEU A 411 4.93 -6.31 -29.24
CA LEU A 411 6.39 -6.32 -29.40
C LEU A 411 6.86 -7.08 -30.64
N LYS A 412 5.95 -7.52 -31.52
CA LYS A 412 6.30 -8.32 -32.69
C LYS A 412 7.32 -7.58 -33.57
N GLY A 413 8.46 -8.22 -33.82
CA GLY A 413 9.54 -7.66 -34.65
C GLY A 413 10.51 -6.74 -33.89
N LEU A 414 10.36 -6.58 -32.57
CA LEU A 414 11.30 -5.83 -31.73
C LEU A 414 12.26 -6.79 -31.01
N PRO A 415 13.55 -6.43 -30.83
CA PRO A 415 14.54 -7.26 -30.13
C PRO A 415 14.10 -7.69 -28.73
N ILE A 416 13.42 -6.80 -27.99
CA ILE A 416 12.94 -7.09 -26.63
C ILE A 416 11.95 -8.26 -26.58
N ALA A 417 11.24 -8.57 -27.67
CA ALA A 417 10.30 -9.70 -27.66
C ALA A 417 11.05 -11.02 -27.39
N ASP A 418 12.16 -11.24 -28.07
CA ASP A 418 12.97 -12.44 -27.93
C ASP A 418 13.68 -12.47 -26.56
N GLU A 419 14.21 -11.34 -26.11
CA GLU A 419 14.81 -11.22 -24.78
C GLU A 419 13.81 -11.58 -23.67
N LEU A 420 12.58 -11.07 -23.77
CA LEU A 420 11.53 -11.33 -22.79
C LEU A 420 11.08 -12.79 -22.81
N GLU A 421 10.97 -13.41 -23.99
CA GLU A 421 10.70 -14.84 -24.09
C GLU A 421 11.80 -15.69 -23.44
N GLN A 422 13.06 -15.34 -23.66
CA GLN A 422 14.20 -16.02 -23.02
C GLN A 422 14.19 -15.83 -21.50
N ALA A 423 13.91 -14.63 -21.02
CA ALA A 423 13.81 -14.34 -19.59
C ALA A 423 12.66 -15.13 -18.94
N LEU A 424 11.49 -15.19 -19.59
CA LEU A 424 10.34 -15.95 -19.11
C LEU A 424 10.59 -17.46 -19.04
N LYS A 425 11.42 -18.03 -19.92
CA LYS A 425 11.82 -19.44 -19.86
C LYS A 425 12.64 -19.77 -18.61
N LYS A 426 13.37 -18.79 -18.06
CA LYS A 426 14.17 -18.93 -16.82
C LYS A 426 13.32 -18.80 -15.56
N VAL A 427 12.09 -18.29 -15.65
CA VAL A 427 11.18 -18.18 -14.50
C VAL A 427 10.72 -19.59 -14.09
N PRO A 428 10.92 -20.01 -12.83
CA PRO A 428 10.50 -21.33 -12.37
C PRO A 428 8.98 -21.53 -12.56
N LYS A 429 8.59 -22.55 -13.34
CA LYS A 429 7.17 -22.87 -13.56
C LYS A 429 6.50 -23.27 -12.23
N LYS A 430 5.22 -22.91 -12.06
CA LYS A 430 4.38 -23.53 -11.02
C LYS A 430 4.30 -25.03 -11.35
N LYS A 431 4.89 -25.90 -10.52
CA LYS A 431 4.41 -27.30 -10.43
C LYS A 431 2.93 -27.20 -10.05
N LYS A 432 2.07 -27.75 -10.90
CA LYS A 432 0.62 -27.76 -10.70
C LYS A 432 0.29 -28.53 -9.43
#